data_AF-A0A031LPT6-F1
#
_entry.id   AF-A0A031LPT6-F1
#
_cell.length_a   1.000
_cell.length_b   1.000
_cell.length_c   1.000
_cell.angle_alpha   90.00
_cell.angle_beta   90.00
_cell.angle_gamma   90.00
#
_symmetry.space_group_name_H-M   'P 1'
#
loop_
_entity.id
_entity.type
_entity.pdbx_description
1 polymer ?
#
loop_
_entity_poly.entity_id
_entity_poly.type
_entity_poly.pdbx_seq_one_letter_code
_entity_poly.pdbx_strand_id
1 'polypeptide(L)' 'MVEVLSNEGELKGFLQKMEDSGVKRVEIVVSEETLEKSPAIAGKYGYAVVDGEDLPGGLYKLTLELRGRL' A
#
# COMPACT_ATOMS: atom_id res chain seq x y z
N MET A 1 11.74 -6.01 3.63
CA MET A 1 11.75 -6.16 2.15
C MET A 1 10.70 -5.22 1.62
N VAL A 2 11.06 -4.36 0.67
CA VAL A 2 10.10 -3.45 0.03
C VAL A 2 9.62 -4.15 -1.24
N GLU A 3 8.35 -4.56 -1.28
CA GLU A 3 7.75 -5.14 -2.48
C GLU A 3 7.33 -4.02 -3.43
N VAL A 4 7.71 -4.18 -4.71
CA VAL A 4 7.24 -3.31 -5.80
C VAL A 4 5.95 -3.91 -6.33
N LEU A 5 4.84 -3.22 -6.11
CA LEU A 5 3.49 -3.64 -6.48
C LEU A 5 3.10 -2.88 -7.73
N SER A 6 3.07 -3.58 -8.86
CA SER A 6 2.98 -2.99 -10.20
C SER A 6 1.54 -2.89 -10.71
N ASN A 7 0.58 -3.51 -10.02
CA ASN A 7 -0.83 -3.49 -10.37
C ASN A 7 -1.73 -3.61 -9.13
N GLU A 8 -3.03 -3.33 -9.31
CA GLU A 8 -4.01 -3.40 -8.22
C GLU A 8 -4.16 -4.80 -7.60
N GLY A 9 -3.99 -5.86 -8.39
CA GLY A 9 -4.16 -7.25 -7.94
C GLY A 9 -3.08 -7.63 -6.92
N GLU A 10 -1.84 -7.28 -7.23
CA GLU A 10 -0.69 -7.42 -6.32
C GLU A 10 -0.89 -6.61 -5.04
N LEU A 11 -1.33 -5.35 -5.16
CA LEU A 11 -1.60 -4.51 -3.99
C LEU A 11 -2.68 -5.11 -3.07
N LYS A 12 -3.79 -5.58 -3.64
CA LYS A 12 -4.87 -6.25 -2.90
C LYS A 12 -4.37 -7.51 -2.19
N GLY A 13 -3.62 -8.36 -2.90
CA GLY A 13 -3.08 -9.59 -2.34
C GLY A 13 -2.06 -9.34 -1.23
N PHE A 14 -1.22 -8.32 -1.38
CA PHE A 14 -0.24 -7.92 -0.37
C PHE A 14 -0.94 -7.40 0.90
N LEU A 15 -1.89 -6.48 0.76
CA LEU A 15 -2.60 -5.90 1.91
C LEU A 15 -3.44 -6.93 2.66
N GLN A 16 -4.08 -7.87 1.96
CA GLN A 16 -4.79 -8.98 2.58
C GLN A 16 -3.84 -9.83 3.47
N LYS A 17 -2.67 -10.22 2.95
CA LYS A 17 -1.68 -10.98 3.71
C LYS A 17 -1.18 -10.22 4.94
N MET A 18 -1.00 -8.91 4.81
CA MET A 18 -0.54 -8.05 5.91
C MET A 18 -1.61 -7.87 6.98
N GLU A 19 -2.88 -7.70 6.57
CA GLU A 19 -4.05 -7.71 7.46
C GLU A 19 -4.14 -9.05 8.23
N ASP A 20 -4.08 -10.18 7.52
CA ASP A 20 -4.14 -11.53 8.12
C ASP A 20 -2.97 -11.79 9.09
N SER A 21 -1.82 -11.18 8.83
CA SER A 21 -0.62 -11.26 9.68
C SER A 21 -0.65 -10.26 10.84
N GLY A 22 -1.65 -9.37 10.91
CA GLY A 22 -1.78 -8.34 11.95
C GLY A 22 -0.70 -7.25 11.88
N VAL A 23 -0.13 -7.02 10.69
CA VAL A 23 0.94 -6.03 10.52
C VAL A 23 0.35 -4.62 10.60
N LYS A 24 0.82 -3.84 11.57
CA LYS A 24 0.25 -2.50 11.81
C LYS A 24 0.76 -1.43 10.86
N ARG A 25 1.95 -1.62 10.30
CA ARG A 25 2.59 -0.64 9.43
C ARG A 25 3.34 -1.35 8.32
N VAL A 26 3.09 -0.96 7.08
CA VAL A 26 3.72 -1.53 5.90
C VAL A 26 4.25 -0.43 5.01
N GLU A 27 5.38 -0.71 4.38
CA GLU A 27 5.99 0.16 3.39
C GLU A 27 5.97 -0.58 2.05
N ILE A 28 5.36 0.03 1.05
CA ILE A 28 5.22 -0.54 -0.29
C ILE A 28 5.78 0.43 -1.32
N VAL A 29 6.22 -0.09 -2.46
CA VAL A 29 6.53 0.75 -3.62
C VAL A 29 5.51 0.47 -4.70
N VAL A 30 4.94 1.52 -5.28
CA VAL A 30 3.89 1.44 -6.31
C VAL A 30 4.28 2.27 -7.52
N SER A 31 3.75 1.92 -8.69
CA SER A 31 3.83 2.76 -9.88
C SER A 31 2.89 3.97 -9.78
N GLU A 32 3.12 4.99 -10.60
CA GLU A 32 2.23 6.16 -10.73
C GLU A 32 0.77 5.77 -10.95
N GLU A 33 0.49 4.80 -11.83
CA GLU A 33 -0.87 4.32 -12.11
C GLU A 33 -1.54 3.71 -10.85
N THR A 34 -0.74 3.03 -10.02
CA THR A 34 -1.23 2.37 -8.81
C THR A 34 -1.34 3.37 -7.65
N LEU A 35 -0.53 4.43 -7.63
CA LEU A 35 -0.54 5.47 -6.61
C LEU A 35 -1.93 6.09 -6.43
N GLU A 36 -2.58 6.51 -7.52
CA GLU A 36 -3.90 7.16 -7.47
C GLU A 36 -4.98 6.28 -6.83
N LYS A 37 -4.86 4.95 -7.01
CA LYS A 37 -5.82 3.97 -6.51
C LYS A 37 -5.46 3.44 -5.13
N SER A 38 -4.22 3.65 -4.70
CA SER A 38 -3.66 3.08 -3.47
C SER A 38 -4.45 3.46 -2.21
N PRO A 39 -4.86 4.73 -1.98
CA PRO A 39 -5.65 5.09 -0.81
C PRO A 39 -7.00 4.36 -0.75
N ALA A 40 -7.70 4.27 -1.89
CA ALA A 40 -9.00 3.62 -1.98
C ALA A 40 -8.91 2.10 -1.78
N ILE A 41 -7.84 1.47 -2.29
CA ILE A 41 -7.59 0.04 -2.08
C ILE A 41 -7.22 -0.21 -0.62
N ALA A 42 -6.24 0.53 -0.09
CA ALA A 42 -5.78 0.43 1.31
C ALA A 42 -6.93 0.55 2.32
N GLY A 43 -7.85 1.50 2.11
CA GLY A 43 -8.99 1.70 3.00
C GLY A 43 -9.90 0.48 3.13
N LYS A 44 -10.04 -0.35 2.08
CA LYS A 44 -10.84 -1.59 2.13
C LYS A 44 -10.25 -2.64 3.07
N TYR A 45 -8.95 -2.60 3.30
CA TYR A 45 -8.20 -3.49 4.19
C TYR A 45 -7.91 -2.83 5.55
N GLY A 46 -8.52 -1.67 5.84
CA GLY A 46 -8.34 -0.95 7.10
C GLY A 46 -7.01 -0.21 7.24
N TYR A 47 -6.27 -0.04 6.14
CA TYR A 47 -5.04 0.74 6.10
C TYR A 47 -5.30 2.17 5.62
N ALA A 48 -4.55 3.12 6.15
CA ALA A 48 -4.48 4.49 5.67
C ALA A 48 -3.05 4.82 5.21
N VAL A 49 -2.93 5.52 4.09
CA VAL A 49 -1.63 6.09 3.67
C VAL A 49 -1.31 7.24 4.62
N VAL A 50 -0.16 7.17 5.28
CA VAL A 50 0.30 8.18 6.23
C VAL A 50 1.51 8.96 5.73
N ASP A 51 2.23 8.41 4.76
CA ASP A 51 3.40 9.04 4.17
C ASP A 51 3.60 8.54 2.73
N GLY A 52 4.23 9.38 1.91
CA GLY A 52 4.50 9.11 0.50
C GLY A 52 5.80 9.80 0.06
N GLU A 53 6.67 9.03 -0.57
CA GLU A 53 7.97 9.50 -1.08
C GLU A 53 8.08 9.19 -2.59
N ASP A 54 8.41 10.22 -3.37
CA ASP A 54 8.75 10.10 -4.78
C ASP A 54 10.09 9.38 -4.96
N LEU A 55 10.10 8.33 -5.77
CA LEU A 55 11.29 7.61 -6.18
C LEU A 55 11.62 7.87 -7.66
N PRO A 56 12.90 7.79 -8.05
CA PRO A 56 13.29 7.86 -9.45
C PRO A 56 12.59 6.79 -10.30
N GLY A 57 12.22 7.14 -11.53
CA GLY A 57 11.66 6.19 -12.49
C GLY A 57 10.14 6.00 -12.41
N GLY A 58 9.39 6.97 -11.87
CA GLY A 58 7.92 6.93 -11.81
C GLY A 58 7.38 5.96 -10.76
N LEU A 59 8.16 5.76 -9.69
CA LEU A 59 7.83 4.90 -8.57
C LEU A 59 7.59 5.75 -7.33
N TYR A 60 6.78 5.23 -6.42
CA TYR A 60 6.37 5.93 -5.21
C TYR A 60 6.42 4.97 -4.04
N LYS A 61 7.13 5.34 -2.98
CA LYS A 61 7.10 4.60 -1.73
C LYS A 61 5.98 5.13 -0.86
N LEU A 62 5.06 4.25 -0.47
CA LEU A 62 3.96 4.58 0.44
C LEU A 62 4.17 3.90 1.78
N THR A 63 3.95 4.65 2.85
CA THR A 63 3.79 4.11 4.19
C THR A 63 2.31 4.02 4.51
N LEU A 64 1.86 2.83 4.86
CA LEU A 64 0.50 2.52 5.23
C LEU A 64 0.45 2.09 6.69
N GLU A 65 -0.54 2.59 7.43
CA GLU A 65 -0.80 2.19 8.81
C GLU A 65 -2.21 1.62 8.95
N LEU A 66 -2.30 0.47 9.61
CA LEU A 66 -3.55 -0.18 9.95
C LEU A 66 -4.27 0.63 11.03
N ARG A 67 -5.42 1.20 10.69
CA ARG A 67 -6.27 1.99 11.60
C ARG A 67 -7.52 1.25 12.06
N GLY A 68 -7.72 0.02 11.58
CA GLY A 68 -8.94 -0.76 11.79
C GLY A 68 -9.96 -0.53 10.67
N ARG A 69 -10.87 -1.50 10.46
CA ARG A 69 -11.96 -1.34 9.49
C ARG A 69 -12.94 -0.27 9.99
N LEU A 70 -13.17 0.74 9.15
CA LEU A 70 -14.34 1.63 9.24
C LEU A 70 -15.62 0.84 8.93
#